data_AF-A0A1Q7WK63-F1
#
_entry.id   AF-A0A1Q7WK63-F1
#
_cell.length_a   1.000
_cell.length_b   1.000
_cell.length_c   1.000
_cell.angle_alpha   90.00
_cell.angle_beta   90.00
_cell.angle_gamma   90.00
#
_symmetry.space_group_name_H-M   'P 1'
#
loop_
_entity.id
_entity.type
_entity.pdbx_description
1 polymer ?
#
loop_
_entity_poly.entity_id
_entity_poly.type
_entity_poly.pdbx_seq_one_letter_code
_entity_poly.pdbx_strand_id
1 'polypeptide(L)' 'MDIDIKELKHQKCPYDEDQAILLVDVETESAPATDEDGNLQYYCRAGKHVFSIDEDGKAK' A
#
# COMPACT_ATOMS: atom_id res chain seq x y z
N MET A 1 11.83 11.11 13.74
CA MET A 1 11.59 9.74 13.22
C MET A 1 11.54 9.89 11.72
N ASP A 2 12.66 9.62 11.07
CA ASP A 2 12.79 9.62 9.63
C ASP A 2 11.99 8.42 9.11
N ILE A 3 10.76 8.69 8.70
CA ILE A 3 9.91 7.69 8.06
C ILE A 3 10.56 7.41 6.71
N ASP A 4 11.17 6.22 6.57
CA ASP A 4 11.82 5.82 5.34
C ASP A 4 10.74 5.60 4.27
N ILE A 5 10.47 6.64 3.47
CA ILE A 5 9.44 6.64 2.41
C ILE A 5 9.63 5.46 1.44
N LYS A 6 10.85 4.92 1.33
CA LYS A 6 11.13 3.73 0.52
C LYS A 6 10.49 2.46 1.06
N GLU A 7 10.40 2.31 2.38
CA GLU A 7 9.73 1.16 3.02
C GLU A 7 8.20 1.28 2.94
N LEU A 8 7.66 2.50 3.00
CA LEU A 8 6.23 2.73 2.75
C LEU A 8 5.82 2.48 1.31
N LYS A 9 6.70 2.72 0.33
CA LYS A 9 6.35 2.53 -1.09
C LYS A 9 6.30 1.07 -1.53
N HIS A 10 7.03 0.19 -0.83
CA HIS A 10 7.19 -1.20 -1.21
C HIS A 10 6.87 -2.10 -0.02
N GLN A 11 5.64 -2.59 0.03
CA GLN A 11 5.23 -3.61 0.97
C GLN A 11 5.30 -5.00 0.34
N LYS A 12 5.52 -6.02 1.16
CA LYS A 12 5.31 -7.40 0.71
C LYS A 12 3.82 -7.70 0.71
N CYS A 13 3.34 -8.25 -0.40
CA CYS A 13 1.99 -8.76 -0.53
C CYS A 13 1.85 -9.99 0.39
N PRO A 14 0.97 -9.97 1.41
CA PRO A 14 0.89 -11.05 2.39
C PRO A 14 0.25 -12.32 1.84
N TYR A 15 -0.42 -12.22 0.69
CA TYR A 15 -1.09 -13.34 0.03
C TYR A 15 -0.15 -14.12 -0.89
N ASP A 16 0.72 -13.41 -1.63
CA ASP A 16 1.50 -13.97 -2.72
C ASP A 16 3.03 -13.87 -2.51
N GLU A 17 3.46 -13.34 -1.36
CA GLU A 17 4.87 -13.07 -0.97
C GLU A 17 5.68 -12.16 -1.92
N ASP A 18 5.01 -11.58 -2.92
CA ASP A 18 5.58 -10.71 -3.94
C ASP A 18 5.59 -9.23 -3.51
N GLN A 19 6.11 -8.34 -4.35
CA GLN A 19 6.10 -6.90 -4.07
C GLN A 19 4.75 -6.28 -4.40
N ALA A 20 4.27 -5.46 -3.46
CA ALA A 20 3.12 -4.60 -3.63
C ALA A 20 3.57 -3.14 -3.74
N ILE A 21 2.90 -2.40 -4.63
CA ILE A 21 3.19 -1.00 -4.91
C ILE A 21 2.11 -0.16 -4.25
N LEU A 22 2.52 0.86 -3.48
CA LEU A 22 1.59 1.82 -2.90
C LEU A 22 0.84 2.57 -4.02
N LEU A 23 -0.49 2.54 -3.96
CA LEU A 23 -1.33 3.31 -4.86
C LEU A 23 -1.30 4.78 -4.44
N VAL A 24 -1.39 5.67 -5.43
CA VAL A 24 -1.50 7.11 -5.23
C VAL A 24 -2.83 7.60 -5.75
N ASP A 25 -3.34 8.64 -5.12
CA ASP A 25 -4.56 9.31 -5.54
C ASP A 25 -4.38 9.90 -6.94
N VAL A 26 -5.38 9.70 -7.81
CA VAL A 26 -5.30 10.10 -9.23
C VAL A 26 -5.45 11.61 -9.43
N GLU A 27 -6.12 12.30 -8.50
CA GLU A 27 -6.35 13.75 -8.62
C GLU A 27 -5.11 14.54 -8.20
N THR A 28 -4.38 14.04 -7.20
CA THR A 28 -3.22 14.73 -6.64
C THR A 28 -1.87 14.18 -7.09
N GLU A 29 -1.84 12.92 -7.57
CA GLU A 29 -0.63 12.16 -7.99
C GLU A 29 0.52 12.15 -6.96
N SER A 30 0.23 12.60 -5.74
CA SER A 30 1.22 12.94 -4.71
C SER A 30 0.80 12.39 -3.35
N ALA A 31 -0.50 12.29 -3.08
CA ALA A 31 -1.02 11.66 -1.87
C ALA A 31 -1.16 10.15 -2.08
N PRO A 32 -0.89 9.33 -1.06
CA PRO A 32 -1.19 7.91 -1.13
C PRO A 32 -2.72 7.69 -1.20
N ALA A 33 -3.13 6.71 -1.99
CA ALA A 33 -4.53 6.29 -2.03
C ALA A 33 -4.88 5.57 -0.72
N THR A 34 -6.02 5.95 -0.15
CA THR A 34 -6.53 5.35 1.08
C THR A 34 -7.96 4.85 0.90
N ASP A 35 -8.31 3.79 1.63
CA ASP A 35 -9.67 3.27 1.69
C ASP A 35 -10.61 4.15 2.53
N GLU A 36 -11.89 3.78 2.69
CA GLU A 36 -12.89 4.51 3.48
C GLU A 36 -12.47 4.63 4.96
N ASP A 37 -11.70 3.67 5.46
CA ASP A 37 -11.12 3.66 6.81
C ASP A 37 -9.83 4.52 6.93
N GLY A 38 -9.31 5.09 5.83
CA GLY A 38 -8.05 5.83 5.81
C GLY A 38 -6.79 4.94 5.71
N ASN A 39 -6.96 3.64 5.48
CA ASN A 39 -5.86 2.69 5.34
C ASN A 39 -5.19 2.79 3.97
N LEU A 40 -3.87 2.68 3.91
CA LEU A 40 -3.08 2.79 2.68
C LEU A 40 -3.39 1.62 1.74
N GLN A 41 -3.71 1.92 0.48
CA GLN A 41 -3.99 0.90 -0.52
C GLN A 41 -2.73 0.54 -1.32
N TYR A 42 -2.52 -0.75 -1.53
CA TYR A 42 -1.41 -1.31 -2.28
C TYR A 42 -1.90 -2.24 -3.38
N TYR A 43 -1.20 -2.23 -4.51
CA TYR A 43 -1.44 -3.15 -5.62
C TYR A 43 -0.40 -4.27 -5.65
N CYS A 44 -0.86 -5.52 -5.50
CA CYS A 44 -0.04 -6.72 -5.60
C CYS A 44 0.13 -7.12 -7.06
N ARG A 45 1.36 -7.16 -7.58
CA ARG A 45 1.61 -7.51 -8.99
C ARG A 45 1.46 -8.99 -9.30
N ALA A 46 1.79 -9.87 -8.34
CA ALA A 46 1.66 -11.31 -8.51
C ALA A 46 0.19 -11.74 -8.53
N GLY A 47 -0.56 -11.40 -7.47
CA GLY A 47 -1.98 -11.74 -7.34
C GLY A 47 -2.91 -10.85 -8.17
N LYS A 48 -2.42 -9.73 -8.71
CA LYS A 48 -3.19 -8.72 -9.48
C LYS A 48 -4.43 -8.22 -8.75
N HIS A 49 -4.30 -8.01 -7.44
CA HIS A 49 -5.36 -7.50 -6.57
C HIS A 49 -4.88 -6.27 -5.78
N VAL A 50 -5.84 -5.52 -5.27
CA VAL A 50 -5.60 -4.39 -4.36
C VAL A 50 -5.92 -4.86 -2.95
N PHE A 51 -5.08 -4.50 -1.99
CA PHE A 51 -5.31 -4.73 -0.57
C PHE A 51 -4.94 -3.48 0.22
N SER A 52 -5.54 -3.35 1.40
CA SER A 52 -5.29 -2.21 2.30
C SER A 52 -4.39 -2.65 3.45
N ILE A 53 -3.47 -1.79 3.86
CA ILE A 53 -2.63 -1.99 5.03
C ILE A 53 -3.08 -1.05 6.14
N ASP A 54 -3.35 -1.61 7.31
CA ASP A 54 -3.68 -0.88 8.53
C ASP A 54 -2.44 -0.15 9.10
N GLU A 55 -2.64 0.77 10.04
CA GLU A 55 -1.56 1.46 10.76
C GLU A 55 -0.58 0.50 11.46
N ASP A 56 -1.04 -0.71 11.83
CA ASP A 56 -0.24 -1.78 12.41
C ASP A 56 0.60 -2.56 11.38
N GLY A 57 0.54 -2.20 10.09
CA GLY A 57 1.27 -2.89 9.02
C GLY A 57 0.67 -4.26 8.65
N LYS A 58 -0.59 -4.51 9.00
CA LYS A 58 -1.31 -5.75 8.64
C LYS A 58 -2.18 -5.50 7.42
N ALA A 59 -2.34 -6.53 6.59
CA ALA A 59 -3.27 -6.46 5.47
C ALA A 59 -4.64 -6.97 5.88
N LYS A 60 -5.66 -6.34 5.30
CA LYS A 60 -7.06 -6.61 5.56
C LYS A 60 -7.77 -7.08 4.30
#